data_AF-A0A1I7AK57-F1
#
_entry.id   AF-A0A1I7AK57-F1
#
_cell.length_a   1.000
_cell.length_b   1.000
_cell.length_c   1.000
_cell.angle_alpha   90.00
_cell.angle_beta   90.00
_cell.angle_gamma   90.00
#
_symmetry.space_group_name_H-M   'P 1'
#
loop_
_entity.id
_entity.type
_entity.pdbx_description
1 polymer ?
#
loop_
_entity_poly.entity_id
_entity_poly.type
_entity_poly.pdbx_seq_one_letter_code
_entity_poly.pdbx_strand_id
1 'polypeptide(L)'
;MAALSVPLRLHIVRRLLLHAEGLDHSCGWFELDRPKSSLTHHFRVLREAGVLRQRQYGLERRCQLRDDELEKRFPGLLTLVAHWEPEQETSES
;
A
#
# COMPACT_ATOMS: atom_id res chain seq x y z
N MET A 1 16.14 2.24 5.05
CA MET A 1 15.49 1.63 3.87
C MET A 1 14.21 2.39 3.57
N ALA A 2 14.06 2.92 2.35
CA ALA A 2 12.91 3.75 1.98
C ALA A 2 11.70 2.88 1.57
N ALA A 3 10.76 2.67 2.49
CA ALA A 3 9.57 1.86 2.25
C ALA A 3 8.64 2.45 1.18
N LEU A 4 8.69 3.76 0.94
CA LEU A 4 7.85 4.43 -0.05
C LEU A 4 8.60 4.75 -1.37
N SER A 5 9.89 4.44 -1.50
CA SER A 5 10.62 4.69 -2.76
C SER A 5 10.41 3.62 -3.84
N VAL A 6 9.44 2.71 -3.66
CA VAL A 6 9.13 1.70 -4.69
C VAL A 6 7.77 2.01 -5.29
N PRO A 7 7.67 2.20 -6.62
CA PRO A 7 6.43 2.55 -7.31
C PRO A 7 5.26 1.62 -6.95
N LEU A 8 5.52 0.31 -6.84
CA LEU A 8 4.49 -0.66 -6.46
C LEU A 8 3.98 -0.46 -5.03
N ARG A 9 4.86 -0.08 -4.09
CA ARG A 9 4.46 0.19 -2.71
C ARG A 9 3.68 1.50 -2.61
N LEU A 10 4.06 2.52 -3.38
CA LEU A 10 3.27 3.75 -3.52
C LEU A 10 1.90 3.47 -4.10
N HIS A 11 1.81 2.63 -5.14
CA HIS A 11 0.52 2.23 -5.72
C HIS A 11 -0.39 1.55 -4.71
N ILE A 12 0.13 0.62 -3.90
CA ILE A 12 -0.63 -0.05 -2.82
C ILE A 12 -1.16 0.99 -1.82
N VAL A 13 -0.30 1.89 -1.36
CA VAL A 13 -0.66 2.92 -0.38
C VAL A 13 -1.67 3.90 -0.94
N ARG A 14 -1.45 4.39 -2.17
CA ARG A 14 -2.36 5.28 -2.88
C ARG A 14 -3.73 4.64 -3.09
N ARG A 15 -3.78 3.37 -3.51
CA ARG A 15 -5.04 2.66 -3.72
C ARG A 15 -5.81 2.52 -2.40
N LEU A 16 -5.14 2.20 -1.29
CA LEU A 16 -5.79 2.19 0.03
C LEU A 16 -6.26 3.59 0.43
N LEU A 17 -5.42 4.60 0.25
CA LEU A 17 -5.77 5.98 0.61
C LEU A 17 -7.01 6.47 -0.13
N LEU A 18 -7.12 6.16 -1.42
CA LEU A 18 -8.22 6.65 -2.28
C LEU A 18 -9.48 5.79 -2.23
N HIS A 19 -9.35 4.47 -2.00
CA HIS A 19 -10.47 3.54 -2.18
C HIS A 19 -10.76 2.65 -0.96
N ALA A 20 -9.90 2.62 0.07
CA ALA A 20 -10.19 1.80 1.24
C ALA A 20 -11.16 2.45 2.22
N GLU A 21 -11.31 3.79 2.20
CA GLU A 21 -12.19 4.52 3.12
C GLU A 21 -11.95 4.15 4.60
N GLY A 22 -10.71 3.82 4.97
CA GLY A 22 -10.36 3.38 6.31
C GLY A 22 -10.82 1.95 6.65
N LEU A 23 -11.12 1.10 5.67
CA LEU A 23 -11.51 -0.30 5.87
C LEU A 23 -10.32 -1.27 5.74
N ASP A 24 -10.47 -2.45 6.34
CA ASP A 24 -9.50 -3.54 6.23
C ASP A 24 -9.74 -4.33 4.91
N HIS A 25 -8.77 -4.33 3.99
CA HIS A 25 -8.87 -5.03 2.70
C HIS A 25 -7.95 -6.24 2.60
N SER A 26 -8.42 -7.32 1.96
CA SER A 26 -7.59 -8.51 1.74
C SER A 26 -6.46 -8.23 0.74
N CYS A 27 -5.37 -8.99 0.80
CA CYS A 27 -4.28 -8.86 -0.19
C CYS A 27 -4.76 -9.08 -1.64
N GLY A 28 -5.88 -9.79 -1.85
CA GLY A 28 -6.47 -10.02 -3.17
C GLY A 28 -7.20 -8.81 -3.74
N TRP A 29 -7.70 -7.91 -2.90
CA TRP A 29 -8.42 -6.69 -3.32
C TRP A 29 -7.56 -5.72 -4.14
N PHE A 30 -6.23 -5.82 -4.00
CA PHE A 30 -5.31 -4.94 -4.71
C PHE A 30 -5.21 -5.26 -6.21
N GLU A 31 -5.70 -6.43 -6.66
CA GLU A 31 -5.74 -6.86 -8.07
C GLU A 31 -4.46 -6.50 -8.84
N LEU A 32 -3.31 -6.65 -8.18
CA LEU A 32 -2.01 -6.33 -8.78
C LEU A 32 -1.62 -7.49 -9.68
N ASP A 33 -1.30 -7.18 -10.93
CA ASP A 33 -0.78 -8.15 -11.91
C ASP A 33 0.70 -8.48 -11.62
N ARG A 34 0.94 -9.00 -10.41
CA ARG A 34 2.26 -9.37 -9.90
C ARG A 34 2.14 -10.67 -9.11
N PRO A 35 3.18 -11.52 -9.12
CA PRO A 35 3.18 -12.77 -8.37
C PRO A 35 3.01 -12.54 -6.85
N LYS A 36 2.25 -13.42 -6.19
CA LYS A 36 1.97 -13.37 -4.74
C LYS A 36 3.23 -13.31 -3.85
N SER A 37 4.34 -13.89 -4.32
CA SER A 37 5.63 -13.88 -3.61
C SER A 37 6.18 -12.46 -3.45
N SER A 38 6.20 -11.68 -4.54
CA SER A 38 6.63 -10.29 -4.53
C SER A 38 5.72 -9.43 -3.67
N LEU A 39 4.40 -9.58 -3.82
CA LEU A 39 3.42 -8.82 -3.04
C LEU A 39 3.60 -9.03 -1.54
N THR A 40 3.77 -10.27 -1.10
CA THR A 40 3.98 -10.61 0.32
C THR A 40 5.20 -9.89 0.90
N HIS A 41 6.30 -9.80 0.13
CA HIS A 41 7.47 -9.05 0.54
C HIS A 41 7.18 -7.54 0.65
N HIS A 42 6.49 -6.95 -0.32
CA HIS A 42 6.12 -5.52 -0.28
C HIS A 42 5.20 -5.18 0.90
N PHE A 43 4.17 -6.00 1.17
CA PHE A 43 3.30 -5.83 2.33
C PHE A 43 4.07 -5.94 3.65
N ARG A 44 5.02 -6.89 3.73
CA ARG A 44 5.86 -7.03 4.91
C ARG A 44 6.71 -5.79 5.16
N VAL A 45 7.36 -5.24 4.13
CA VAL A 45 8.16 -4.01 4.25
C VAL A 45 7.28 -2.81 4.65
N LEU A 46 6.08 -2.66 4.07
CA LEU A 46 5.15 -1.59 4.43
C LEU A 46 4.67 -1.71 5.88
N ARG A 47 4.45 -2.93 6.36
CA ARG A 47 4.09 -3.20 7.76
C ARG A 47 5.25 -2.87 8.71
N GLU A 48 6.47 -3.30 8.38
CA GLU A 48 7.67 -3.05 9.19
C GLU A 48 8.02 -1.54 9.23
N ALA A 49 7.74 -0.81 8.15
CA ALA A 49 7.85 0.64 8.13
C ALA A 49 6.70 1.36 8.87
N GLY A 50 5.70 0.63 9.35
CA GLY A 50 4.55 1.18 10.07
C GLY A 50 3.54 1.90 9.19
N VAL A 51 3.60 1.72 7.86
CA VAL A 51 2.69 2.32 6.88
C VAL A 51 1.34 1.60 6.90
N LEU A 52 1.37 0.27 6.96
CA LEU A 52 0.17 -0.58 6.99
C LEU A 52 0.07 -1.33 8.31
N ARG A 53 -1.16 -1.57 8.76
CA ARG A 53 -1.46 -2.58 9.79
C ARG A 53 -2.11 -3.78 9.12
N GLN A 54 -1.73 -4.98 9.55
CA GLN A 54 -2.31 -6.22 9.06
C GLN A 54 -2.99 -6.94 10.23
N ARG A 55 -4.24 -7.37 10.02
CA ARG A 55 -5.03 -8.13 10.98
C ARG A 55 -5.48 -9.44 10.35
N GLN A 56 -5.46 -10.50 11.15
CA GLN A 56 -5.97 -11.80 10.72
C GLN A 56 -7.46 -11.89 11.01
N TYR A 57 -8.22 -12.16 9.96
CA TYR A 57 -9.67 -12.36 9.98
C TYR A 57 -9.94 -13.81 9.59
N GLY A 58 -9.83 -14.72 10.57
CA GLY A 58 -9.92 -16.16 10.36
C GLY A 58 -8.84 -16.67 9.40
N LEU A 59 -9.27 -17.14 8.22
CA LEU A 59 -8.38 -17.64 7.16
C LEU A 59 -7.79 -16.54 6.27
N GLU A 60 -8.33 -15.32 6.35
CA GLU A 60 -7.90 -14.21 5.52
C GLU A 60 -7.03 -13.23 6.30
N ARG A 61 -6.05 -12.62 5.61
CA ARG A 61 -5.27 -11.51 6.14
C ARG A 61 -5.72 -10.23 5.47
N ARG A 62 -6.14 -9.26 6.28
CA ARG A 62 -6.56 -7.95 5.80
C ARG A 62 -5.57 -6.88 6.24
N CYS A 63 -5.35 -5.92 5.37
CA CYS A 63 -4.44 -4.79 5.53
C CYS A 63 -5.26 -3.50 5.54
N GLN A 64 -4.88 -2.58 6.41
CA GLN A 64 -5.43 -1.23 6.46
C GLN A 64 -4.28 -0.23 6.53
N LEU A 65 -4.47 0.90 5.86
CA LEU A 65 -3.56 2.02 5.91
C LEU A 65 -3.61 2.66 7.30
N ARG A 66 -2.45 3.10 7.81
CA ARG A 66 -2.38 3.88 9.05
C ARG A 66 -2.30 5.36 8.71
N ASP A 67 -3.25 5.85 7.92
CA ASP A 67 -3.26 7.22 7.37
C ASP A 67 -3.13 8.27 8.49
N ASP A 68 -3.91 8.17 9.57
CA ASP A 68 -3.77 9.04 10.74
C ASP A 68 -2.32 9.13 11.29
N GLU A 69 -1.64 7.99 11.38
CA GLU A 69 -0.30 7.91 11.96
C GLU A 69 0.77 8.38 10.98
N LEU A 70 0.58 8.07 9.69
CA LEU A 70 1.41 8.54 8.59
C LEU A 70 1.34 10.06 8.49
N GLU A 71 0.14 10.64 8.55
CA GLU A 71 -0.06 12.08 8.46
C GLU A 71 0.51 12.80 9.69
N LYS A 72 0.36 12.23 10.90
CA LYS A 72 1.00 12.77 12.11
C LYS A 72 2.52 12.72 12.05
N ARG A 73 3.10 11.65 11.50
CA ARG A 73 4.55 11.45 11.46
C ARG A 73 5.21 12.16 10.28
N PHE A 74 4.50 12.27 9.16
CA PHE A 74 4.94 12.83 7.89
C PHE A 74 3.81 13.68 7.28
N PRO A 75 3.52 14.87 7.85
CA PRO A 75 2.44 15.72 7.36
C PRO A 75 2.66 16.11 5.89
N GLY A 76 1.62 15.95 5.07
CA GLY A 76 1.64 16.20 3.62
C GLY A 76 2.17 15.05 2.77
N LEU A 77 2.69 13.98 3.36
CA LEU A 77 3.13 12.79 2.61
C LEU A 77 1.95 12.09 1.92
N LEU A 78 0.83 11.91 2.62
CA LEU A 78 -0.34 11.25 2.03
C LEU A 78 -0.90 12.06 0.87
N THR A 79 -0.89 13.39 1.00
CA THR A 79 -1.25 14.31 -0.10
C THR A 79 -0.34 14.10 -1.31
N LEU A 80 0.98 14.03 -1.11
CA LEU A 80 1.92 13.73 -2.20
C LEU A 80 1.62 12.37 -2.84
N VAL A 81 1.33 11.34 -2.05
CA VAL A 81 1.00 10.01 -2.56
C VAL A 81 -0.35 9.98 -3.29
N ALA A 82 -1.33 10.76 -2.85
CA ALA A 82 -2.62 10.88 -3.53
C ALA A 82 -2.48 11.49 -4.93
N HIS A 83 -1.67 12.54 -5.04
CA HIS A 83 -1.35 13.22 -6.30
C HIS A 83 -0.26 12.51 -7.13
N TRP A 84 0.43 11.53 -6.55
CA TRP A 84 1.44 10.76 -7.28
C TRP A 84 0.77 9.87 -8.32
N GLU A 85 1.10 10.09 -9.58
CA GLU A 85 0.68 9.23 -10.68
C GLU A 85 1.77 8.18 -10.92
N PRO A 86 1.42 6.88 -10.90
CA PRO A 86 2.36 5.87 -11.36
C PRO A 86 2.63 6.14 -12.84
N GLU A 87 3.89 6.47 -13.15
CA GLU A 87 4.39 6.40 -14.52
C GLU A 87 4.04 5.00 -15.02
N GLN A 88 3.05 4.94 -15.92
CA GLN A 88 2.65 3.70 -16.54
C GLN A 88 3.89 3.26 -17.30
N GLU A 89 4.62 2.29 -16.77
CA GLU A 89 5.62 1.60 -17.57
C GLU A 89 4.80 0.82 -18.59
N THR A 90 4.50 1.50 -19.70
CA THR A 90 4.06 0.94 -20.97
C THR A 90 5.13 -0.06 -21.35
N SER A 91 5.05 -1.27 -20.81
CA SER A 91 5.68 -2.42 -21.42
C SER A 91 4.79 -2.76 -22.61
N GLU A 92 4.89 -1.94 -23.65
CA GLU A 92 4.60 -2.37 -25.01
C GLU A 92 5.42 -3.63 -25.28
N SER A 93 4.68 -4.71 -25.53
CA SER A 93 4.98 -5.94 -26.28
C SER A 93 6.43 -6.37 -26.46
#